data_AF-A0A0N8HZT2-F1
#
_entry.id   AF-A0A0N8HZT2-F1
#
_cell.length_a   1.000
_cell.length_b   1.000
_cell.length_c   1.000
_cell.angle_alpha   90.00
_cell.angle_beta   90.00
_cell.angle_gamma   90.00
#
_symmetry.space_group_name_H-M   'P 1'
#
loop_
_entity.id
_entity.type
_entity.pdbx_description
1 polymer ?
#
loop_
_entity_poly.entity_id
_entity_poly.type
_entity_poly.pdbx_seq_one_letter_code
_entity_poly.pdbx_strand_id
1 'polypeptide(L)'
;MTTVPEEDPEAEVVELRNFAGKVADEIRRKRPEEVYAAGAREPLRECRAQLHHRFYRVPDDDPVERVRSQRGERSLEVVQTPPEEKLGGSHSTLIGGRDGRDVVNTVAAHPNVKKLIPGPIEAGGGGSRGGVRAKATRAGQNGNVRLLIRDGSSVQENRVVTTAMDRETGERVRDALNEALTEAGFQAE
;
A
#
# COMPACT_ATOMS: atom_id res chain seq x y z
N MET A 1 17.89 8.05 -16.46
CA MET A 1 17.15 7.90 -17.73
C MET A 1 15.76 8.44 -17.48
N THR A 2 15.28 9.36 -18.30
CA THR A 2 13.91 9.88 -18.24
C THR A 2 13.33 9.72 -19.65
N THR A 3 12.14 9.14 -19.76
CA THR A 3 11.41 9.00 -21.02
C THR A 3 10.00 9.54 -20.81
N VAL A 4 9.44 10.17 -21.84
CA VAL A 4 8.03 10.58 -21.90
C VAL A 4 7.38 9.67 -22.94
N PRO A 5 6.27 9.00 -22.63
CA PRO A 5 5.57 8.18 -23.61
C PRO A 5 5.04 9.05 -24.76
N GLU A 6 5.03 8.50 -25.97
CA GLU A 6 4.42 9.17 -27.12
C GLU A 6 2.88 9.13 -26.98
N GLU A 7 2.17 10.13 -27.52
CA GLU A 7 0.69 10.19 -27.49
C GLU A 7 0.03 9.22 -28.50
N ASP A 8 0.65 8.06 -28.72
CA ASP A 8 0.10 6.97 -29.52
C ASP A 8 -0.33 5.82 -28.58
N PRO A 9 -1.64 5.62 -28.38
CA PRO A 9 -2.17 4.56 -27.52
C PRO A 9 -1.74 3.15 -27.94
N GLU A 10 -1.45 2.93 -29.23
CA GLU A 10 -1.01 1.62 -29.72
C GLU A 10 0.46 1.34 -29.36
N ALA A 11 1.27 2.39 -29.21
CA ALA A 11 2.69 2.30 -28.85
C ALA A 11 2.92 2.22 -27.33
N GLU A 12 2.02 2.77 -26.51
CA GLU A 12 2.19 2.95 -25.06
C GLU A 12 2.63 1.66 -24.33
N VAL A 13 2.00 0.51 -24.63
CA VAL A 13 2.35 -0.78 -23.99
C VAL A 13 3.76 -1.24 -24.36
N VAL A 14 4.14 -1.05 -25.63
CA VAL A 14 5.46 -1.43 -26.15
C VAL A 14 6.53 -0.53 -25.55
N GLU A 15 6.25 0.78 -25.48
CA GLU A 15 7.13 1.77 -24.86
C GLU A 15 7.37 1.50 -23.38
N LEU A 16 6.30 1.24 -22.62
CA LEU A 16 6.38 0.88 -21.21
C LEU A 16 7.29 -0.34 -21.01
N ARG A 17 7.07 -1.40 -21.80
CA ARG A 17 7.86 -2.63 -21.73
C ARG A 17 9.32 -2.41 -22.09
N ASN A 18 9.59 -1.61 -23.12
CA ASN A 18 10.95 -1.26 -23.55
C ASN A 18 11.67 -0.41 -22.51
N PHE A 19 10.99 0.57 -21.92
CA PHE A 19 11.53 1.39 -20.85
C PHE A 19 11.89 0.54 -19.63
N ALA A 20 10.94 -0.28 -19.17
CA ALA A 20 11.15 -1.18 -18.04
C ALA A 20 12.27 -2.20 -18.32
N GLY A 21 12.37 -2.70 -19.55
CA GLY A 21 13.47 -3.57 -19.97
C GLY A 21 14.84 -2.91 -19.87
N LYS A 22 14.96 -1.65 -20.32
CA LYS A 22 16.21 -0.88 -20.17
C LYS A 22 16.61 -0.68 -18.71
N VAL A 23 15.65 -0.37 -17.84
CA VAL A 23 15.91 -0.22 -16.40
C VAL A 23 16.30 -1.56 -15.78
N ALA A 24 15.61 -2.65 -16.14
CA ALA A 24 15.89 -3.99 -15.65
C ALA A 24 17.29 -4.47 -16.07
N ASP A 25 17.70 -4.23 -17.32
CA ASP A 25 19.04 -4.57 -17.81
C ASP A 25 20.14 -3.78 -17.08
N GLU A 26 19.91 -2.50 -16.80
CA GLU A 26 20.84 -1.68 -16.01
C GLU A 26 20.98 -2.21 -14.57
N ILE A 27 19.87 -2.64 -13.95
CA ILE A 27 19.87 -3.27 -12.62
C ILE A 27 20.65 -4.60 -12.67
N ARG A 28 20.35 -5.48 -13.62
CA ARG A 28 21.01 -6.78 -13.79
C ARG A 28 22.53 -6.62 -13.99
N ARG A 29 22.94 -5.60 -14.74
CA ARG A 29 24.37 -5.29 -14.97
C ARG A 29 25.09 -4.91 -13.68
N LYS A 30 24.43 -4.16 -12.79
CA LYS A 30 24.99 -3.76 -11.49
C LYS A 30 25.00 -4.88 -10.45
N ARG A 31 24.21 -5.95 -10.65
CA ARG A 31 24.08 -7.10 -9.76
C ARG A 31 23.86 -6.71 -8.28
N PRO A 32 22.89 -5.84 -7.96
CA PRO A 32 22.63 -5.47 -6.58
C PRO A 32 22.02 -6.64 -5.81
N GLU A 33 22.23 -6.65 -4.49
CA GLU A 33 21.51 -7.57 -3.60
C GLU A 33 20.04 -7.17 -3.44
N GLU A 34 19.78 -5.86 -3.45
CA GLU A 34 18.48 -5.24 -3.18
C GLU A 34 18.27 -4.02 -4.09
N VAL A 35 17.04 -3.82 -4.54
CA VAL A 35 16.62 -2.68 -5.36
C VAL A 35 15.59 -1.88 -4.58
N TYR A 36 15.84 -0.59 -4.42
CA TYR A 36 14.91 0.37 -3.83
C TYR A 36 14.36 1.27 -4.93
N ALA A 37 13.04 1.38 -5.02
CA ALA A 37 12.39 2.05 -6.13
C ALA A 37 11.29 3.01 -5.67
N ALA A 38 11.23 4.17 -6.32
CA ALA A 38 10.19 5.17 -6.16
C ALA A 38 9.65 5.55 -7.55
N GLY A 39 8.45 6.11 -7.60
CA GLY A 39 7.80 6.59 -8.81
C GLY A 39 6.57 5.78 -9.25
N ALA A 40 6.18 5.97 -10.51
CA ALA A 40 4.91 5.48 -11.06
C ALA A 40 4.76 3.96 -10.99
N ARG A 41 3.53 3.50 -10.75
CA ARG A 41 3.22 2.10 -10.47
C ARG A 41 3.48 1.17 -11.65
N GLU A 42 3.00 1.53 -12.83
CA GLU A 42 3.08 0.69 -14.03
C GLU A 42 4.52 0.41 -14.45
N PRO A 43 5.42 1.41 -14.56
CA PRO A 43 6.83 1.16 -14.82
C PRO A 43 7.50 0.27 -13.78
N LEU A 44 7.22 0.48 -12.48
CA LEU A 44 7.79 -0.33 -11.41
C LEU A 44 7.29 -1.79 -11.45
N ARG A 45 6.01 -2.00 -11.80
CA ARG A 45 5.43 -3.34 -11.97
C ARG A 45 6.10 -4.08 -13.12
N GLU A 46 6.26 -3.43 -14.26
CA GLU A 46 6.87 -4.03 -15.44
C GLU A 46 8.37 -4.31 -15.21
N CYS A 47 9.11 -3.40 -14.55
CA CYS A 47 10.50 -3.64 -14.15
C CYS A 47 10.63 -4.87 -13.25
N ARG A 48 9.76 -5.00 -12.22
CA ARG A 48 9.80 -6.13 -11.28
C ARG A 48 9.51 -7.45 -11.98
N ALA A 49 8.58 -7.49 -12.94
CA ALA A 49 8.26 -8.70 -13.69
C ALA A 49 9.47 -9.27 -14.44
N GLN A 50 10.47 -8.43 -14.73
CA GLN A 50 11.69 -8.79 -15.43
C GLN A 50 12.89 -9.02 -14.48
N LEU A 51 12.74 -8.88 -13.17
CA LEU A 51 13.84 -8.96 -12.20
C LEU A 51 13.64 -10.08 -11.16
N HIS A 52 14.75 -10.71 -10.76
CA HIS A 52 14.77 -11.70 -9.67
C HIS A 52 15.31 -11.13 -8.34
N HIS A 53 15.76 -9.87 -8.36
CA HIS A 53 16.30 -9.21 -7.18
C HIS A 53 15.19 -8.86 -6.19
N ARG A 54 15.55 -8.75 -4.90
CA ARG A 54 14.65 -8.22 -3.88
C ARG A 54 14.32 -6.77 -4.23
N PHE A 55 13.04 -6.49 -4.40
CA PHE A 55 12.55 -5.21 -4.93
C PHE A 55 11.65 -4.54 -3.89
N TYR A 56 12.11 -3.42 -3.37
CA TYR A 56 11.52 -2.65 -2.29
C TYR A 56 11.04 -1.31 -2.85
N ARG A 57 9.81 -0.90 -2.53
CA ARG A 57 9.34 0.45 -2.85
C ARG A 57 9.60 1.35 -1.65
N VAL A 58 10.02 2.55 -1.95
CA VAL A 58 10.15 3.63 -0.99
C VAL A 58 9.24 4.78 -1.41
N PRO A 59 8.74 5.58 -0.46
CA PRO A 59 8.04 6.83 -0.76
C PRO A 59 8.82 7.70 -1.75
N ASP A 60 8.07 8.49 -2.53
CA ASP A 60 8.64 9.31 -3.59
C ASP A 60 9.39 10.53 -3.05
N ASP A 61 9.11 10.93 -1.80
CA ASP A 61 9.81 12.00 -1.10
C ASP A 61 11.16 11.53 -0.54
N ASP A 62 12.23 12.14 -1.07
CA ASP A 62 13.64 11.86 -0.76
C ASP A 62 13.95 10.36 -0.60
N PRO A 63 13.76 9.56 -1.67
CA PRO A 63 13.84 8.11 -1.60
C PRO A 63 15.26 7.63 -1.22
N VAL A 64 16.29 8.41 -1.56
CA VAL A 64 17.68 8.05 -1.29
C VAL A 64 18.03 8.26 0.19
N GLU A 65 17.73 9.42 0.76
CA GLU A 65 17.99 9.64 2.19
C GLU A 65 17.13 8.74 3.06
N ARG A 66 15.90 8.43 2.65
CA ARG A 66 15.05 7.48 3.38
C ARG A 66 15.64 6.08 3.44
N VAL A 67 16.24 5.60 2.35
CA VAL A 67 16.97 4.31 2.34
C VAL A 67 18.26 4.41 3.16
N ARG A 68 18.94 5.55 3.14
CA ARG A 68 20.18 5.74 3.91
C ARG A 68 19.94 5.80 5.41
N SER A 69 18.91 6.52 5.85
CA SER A 69 18.55 6.64 7.26
C SER A 69 18.07 5.32 7.86
N GLN A 70 17.56 4.41 7.01
CA GLN A 70 17.10 3.06 7.38
C GLN A 70 18.13 1.96 7.07
N ARG A 71 19.36 2.31 6.66
CA ARG A 71 20.37 1.34 6.23
C ARG A 71 20.76 0.41 7.39
N GLY A 72 20.35 -0.87 7.28
CA GLY A 72 20.54 -1.90 8.31
C GLY A 72 19.22 -2.48 8.83
N GLU A 73 18.10 -1.86 8.49
CA GLU A 73 16.76 -2.30 8.84
C GLU A 73 16.15 -3.12 7.69
N ARG A 74 15.39 -4.18 8.00
CA ARG A 74 14.84 -5.07 6.97
C ARG A 74 13.79 -4.35 6.13
N SER A 75 14.08 -4.18 4.86
CA SER A 75 13.19 -3.60 3.87
C SER A 75 11.96 -4.48 3.63
N LEU A 76 10.78 -3.85 3.54
CA LEU A 76 9.50 -4.52 3.38
C LEU A 76 9.19 -4.80 1.91
N GLU A 77 8.83 -6.04 1.58
CA GLU A 77 8.37 -6.40 0.22
C GLU A 77 7.20 -5.50 -0.20
N VAL A 78 7.01 -5.34 -1.51
CA VAL A 78 5.95 -4.51 -2.08
C VAL A 78 4.99 -5.29 -2.96
N VAL A 79 3.72 -4.94 -2.78
CA VAL A 79 2.55 -5.53 -3.42
C VAL A 79 2.04 -4.57 -4.49
N GLN A 80 2.12 -5.02 -5.73
CA GLN A 80 1.69 -4.23 -6.88
C GLN A 80 0.25 -4.53 -7.33
N THR A 81 -0.48 -5.42 -6.63
CA THR A 81 -1.90 -5.73 -6.86
C THR A 81 -2.78 -4.47 -6.73
N PRO A 82 -3.63 -4.12 -7.72
CA PRO A 82 -4.57 -2.99 -7.64
C PRO A 82 -5.36 -2.94 -6.32
N PRO A 83 -5.64 -1.75 -5.75
CA PRO A 83 -6.42 -1.63 -4.51
C PRO A 83 -7.73 -2.44 -4.55
N GLU A 84 -8.46 -2.39 -5.66
CA GLU A 84 -9.69 -3.15 -5.87
C GLU A 84 -9.50 -4.67 -5.80
N GLU A 85 -8.35 -5.18 -6.24
CA GLU A 85 -8.00 -6.60 -6.20
C GLU A 85 -7.46 -7.05 -4.83
N LYS A 86 -7.08 -6.10 -3.96
CA LYS A 86 -6.63 -6.42 -2.59
C LYS A 86 -7.79 -6.66 -1.63
N LEU A 87 -9.00 -6.26 -1.99
CA LEU A 87 -10.20 -6.53 -1.20
C LEU A 87 -10.61 -7.99 -1.35
N GLY A 88 -10.88 -8.68 -0.24
CA GLY A 88 -11.44 -10.02 -0.30
C GLY A 88 -11.92 -10.57 1.03
N GLY A 89 -12.34 -11.83 1.03
CA GLY A 89 -12.99 -12.46 2.20
C GLY A 89 -14.49 -12.58 2.00
N SER A 90 -15.19 -13.10 3.02
CA SER A 90 -16.62 -13.40 2.92
C SER A 90 -17.52 -12.16 3.07
N HIS A 91 -17.03 -11.12 3.75
CA HIS A 91 -17.75 -9.86 3.90
C HIS A 91 -17.26 -8.87 2.84
N SER A 92 -18.18 -8.31 2.07
CA SER A 92 -17.90 -7.28 1.07
C SER A 92 -18.50 -5.92 1.41
N THR A 93 -19.43 -5.88 2.37
CA THR A 93 -20.08 -4.65 2.84
C THR A 93 -19.11 -3.82 3.67
N LEU A 94 -19.02 -2.52 3.37
CA LEU A 94 -18.22 -1.55 4.11
C LEU A 94 -19.12 -0.56 4.84
N ILE A 95 -18.77 -0.25 6.09
CA ILE A 95 -19.40 0.83 6.88
C ILE A 95 -19.04 2.20 6.28
N GLY A 96 -19.91 3.21 6.40
CA GLY A 96 -19.56 4.60 6.04
C GLY A 96 -19.71 4.98 4.56
N GLY A 97 -20.36 4.14 3.74
CA GLY A 97 -20.69 4.48 2.35
C GLY A 97 -19.46 4.83 1.50
N ARG A 98 -19.46 6.03 0.90
CA ARG A 98 -18.35 6.50 0.05
C ARG A 98 -17.07 6.71 0.85
N ASP A 99 -17.15 7.42 1.97
CA ASP A 99 -15.99 7.69 2.81
C ASP A 99 -15.37 6.39 3.35
N GLY A 100 -16.19 5.39 3.67
CA GLY A 100 -15.71 4.05 4.01
C GLY A 100 -14.97 3.34 2.87
N ARG A 101 -15.44 3.52 1.63
CA ARG A 101 -14.76 3.03 0.42
C ARG A 101 -13.41 3.74 0.24
N ASP A 102 -13.37 5.04 0.48
CA ASP A 102 -12.17 5.87 0.33
C ASP A 102 -11.11 5.48 1.37
N VAL A 103 -11.50 5.28 2.63
CA VAL A 103 -10.63 4.73 3.69
C VAL A 103 -10.00 3.41 3.26
N VAL A 104 -10.81 2.47 2.76
CA VAL A 104 -10.34 1.16 2.32
C VAL A 104 -9.39 1.27 1.13
N ASN A 105 -9.70 2.15 0.18
CA ASN A 105 -8.84 2.40 -0.98
C ASN A 105 -7.49 3.00 -0.57
N THR A 106 -7.48 3.97 0.35
CA THR A 106 -6.24 4.56 0.89
C THR A 106 -5.34 3.48 1.50
N VAL A 107 -5.90 2.60 2.33
CA VAL A 107 -5.14 1.51 2.96
C VAL A 107 -4.71 0.46 1.93
N ALA A 108 -5.59 0.06 1.01
CA ALA A 108 -5.28 -0.92 -0.01
C ALA A 108 -4.25 -0.39 -1.04
N ALA A 109 -4.17 0.92 -1.28
CA ALA A 109 -3.15 1.51 -2.13
C ALA A 109 -1.73 1.39 -1.55
N HIS A 110 -1.61 1.20 -0.23
CA HIS A 110 -0.30 1.14 0.42
C HIS A 110 0.54 -0.04 -0.11
N PRO A 111 1.83 0.19 -0.47
CA PRO A 111 2.68 -0.80 -1.12
C PRO A 111 2.92 -2.05 -0.25
N ASN A 112 2.90 -1.91 1.07
CA ASN A 112 3.15 -3.03 1.98
C ASN A 112 1.88 -3.78 2.41
N VAL A 113 0.71 -3.45 1.83
CA VAL A 113 -0.54 -4.17 2.08
C VAL A 113 -0.75 -5.23 1.00
N LYS A 114 -0.84 -6.50 1.42
CA LYS A 114 -1.14 -7.67 0.57
C LYS A 114 -2.63 -7.81 0.33
N LYS A 115 -3.42 -7.67 1.39
CA LYS A 115 -4.87 -7.93 1.36
C LYS A 115 -5.58 -7.16 2.46
N LEU A 116 -6.78 -6.68 2.17
CA LEU A 116 -7.70 -6.12 3.14
C LEU A 116 -8.95 -7.01 3.19
N ILE A 117 -9.31 -7.46 4.40
CA ILE A 117 -10.40 -8.38 4.64
C ILE A 117 -11.44 -7.70 5.53
N PRO A 118 -12.62 -7.35 5.00
CA PRO A 118 -13.67 -6.76 5.80
C PRO A 118 -14.18 -7.71 6.89
N GLY A 119 -14.42 -7.15 8.07
CA GLY A 119 -15.08 -7.85 9.18
C GLY A 119 -16.58 -7.56 9.26
N PRO A 120 -17.28 -8.18 10.22
CA PRO A 120 -18.67 -7.85 10.50
C PRO A 120 -18.80 -6.39 10.97
N ILE A 121 -19.98 -5.81 10.76
CA ILE A 121 -20.32 -4.47 11.23
C ILE A 121 -21.06 -4.59 12.56
N GLU A 122 -20.50 -4.00 13.60
CA GLU A 122 -21.13 -3.86 14.91
C GLU A 122 -21.87 -2.52 14.95
N ALA A 123 -23.19 -2.56 14.76
CA ALA A 123 -24.01 -1.35 14.76
C ALA A 123 -24.48 -0.99 16.18
N GLY A 124 -24.14 0.22 16.63
CA GLY A 124 -24.77 0.82 17.81
C GLY A 124 -26.12 1.43 17.43
N GLY A 125 -27.17 1.20 18.22
CA GLY A 125 -28.57 1.58 17.91
C GLY A 125 -28.89 3.10 17.86
N GLY A 126 -27.90 3.97 17.71
CA GLY A 126 -28.07 5.43 17.68
C GLY A 126 -27.73 6.02 16.32
N GLY A 127 -28.74 6.52 15.61
CA GLY A 127 -28.52 7.30 14.38
C GLY A 127 -27.57 8.46 14.66
N SER A 128 -26.41 8.47 14.02
CA SER A 128 -25.36 9.43 14.32
C SER A 128 -25.07 10.30 13.10
N ARG A 129 -25.24 11.62 13.29
CA ARG A 129 -24.57 12.66 12.51
C ARG A 129 -23.09 12.64 12.88
N GLY A 130 -22.31 11.74 12.31
CA GLY A 130 -20.86 11.67 12.53
C GLY A 130 -20.15 11.32 11.23
N GLY A 131 -18.99 11.92 10.98
CA GLY A 131 -18.16 11.57 9.82
C GLY A 131 -17.43 10.25 10.03
N VAL A 132 -17.05 9.60 8.93
CA VAL A 132 -16.24 8.38 8.96
C VAL A 132 -14.86 8.67 9.52
N ARG A 133 -14.42 7.85 10.46
CA ARG A 133 -13.06 7.89 11.01
C ARG A 133 -12.43 6.50 10.94
N ALA A 134 -11.12 6.45 10.82
CA ALA A 134 -10.36 5.23 10.69
C ALA A 134 -8.99 5.32 11.36
N LYS A 135 -8.51 4.17 11.84
CA LYS A 135 -7.11 4.00 12.26
C LYS A 135 -6.62 2.57 12.09
N ALA A 136 -5.35 2.43 11.73
CA ALA A 136 -4.61 1.18 11.83
C ALA A 136 -4.19 0.96 13.29
N THR A 137 -4.59 -0.17 13.86
CA THR A 137 -4.24 -0.57 15.23
C THR A 137 -2.80 -1.09 15.31
N ARG A 138 -2.34 -1.26 16.54
CA ARG A 138 -1.10 -1.97 16.88
C ARG A 138 -0.90 -3.25 16.05
N ALA A 139 0.33 -3.47 15.59
CA ALA A 139 0.68 -4.66 14.83
C ALA A 139 0.70 -5.92 15.72
N GLY A 140 0.25 -7.03 15.13
CA GLY A 140 0.39 -8.36 15.70
C GLY A 140 1.82 -8.91 15.55
N GLN A 141 2.07 -10.09 16.14
CA GLN A 141 3.40 -10.72 16.10
C GLN A 141 3.87 -11.09 14.69
N ASN A 142 2.95 -11.22 13.73
CA ASN A 142 3.24 -11.50 12.33
C ASN A 142 3.27 -10.24 11.45
N GLY A 143 3.28 -9.05 12.07
CA GLY A 143 3.33 -7.77 11.36
C GLY A 143 2.02 -7.30 10.72
N ASN A 144 0.95 -8.09 10.82
CA ASN A 144 -0.38 -7.67 10.34
C ASN A 144 -1.03 -6.69 11.31
N VAL A 145 -1.88 -5.81 10.79
CA VAL A 145 -2.62 -4.81 11.58
C VAL A 145 -4.13 -5.00 11.40
N ARG A 146 -4.92 -4.33 12.24
CA ARG A 146 -6.37 -4.17 12.03
C ARG A 146 -6.66 -2.73 11.64
N LEU A 147 -7.58 -2.54 10.72
CA LEU A 147 -8.12 -1.24 10.34
C LEU A 147 -9.50 -1.11 10.98
N LEU A 148 -9.61 -0.24 11.97
CA LEU A 148 -10.89 0.13 12.57
C LEU A 148 -11.49 1.25 11.75
N ILE A 149 -12.72 1.07 11.26
CA ILE A 149 -13.53 2.11 10.62
C ILE A 149 -14.74 2.35 11.52
N ARG A 150 -15.00 3.62 11.85
CA ARG A 150 -16.11 4.05 12.67
C ARG A 150 -16.95 5.04 11.90
N ASP A 151 -18.26 4.78 11.87
CA ASP A 151 -19.27 5.71 11.37
C ASP A 151 -20.29 5.90 12.50
N GLY A 152 -20.14 7.00 13.22
CA GLY A 152 -20.95 7.26 14.40
C GLY A 152 -20.77 6.20 15.50
N SER A 153 -21.86 5.54 15.91
CA SER A 153 -21.83 4.45 16.89
C SER A 153 -21.51 3.08 16.29
N SER A 154 -21.44 2.97 14.97
CA SER A 154 -21.17 1.71 14.28
C SER A 154 -19.67 1.56 14.06
N VAL A 155 -19.16 0.33 14.21
CA VAL A 155 -17.73 0.00 14.05
C VAL A 155 -17.58 -1.20 13.12
N GLN A 156 -16.58 -1.15 12.25
CA GLN A 156 -16.14 -2.29 11.46
C GLN A 156 -14.64 -2.48 11.67
N GLU A 157 -14.26 -3.67 12.11
CA GLU A 157 -12.87 -4.06 12.23
C GLU A 157 -12.44 -4.89 11.03
N ASN A 158 -11.46 -4.40 10.28
CA ASN A 158 -11.00 -5.03 9.05
C ASN A 158 -9.58 -5.56 9.25
N ARG A 159 -9.29 -6.76 8.76
CA ARG A 159 -7.94 -7.32 8.85
C ARG A 159 -7.10 -6.84 7.68
N VAL A 160 -5.92 -6.31 7.97
CA VAL A 160 -4.95 -5.87 6.96
C VAL A 160 -3.76 -6.82 6.99
N VAL A 161 -3.61 -7.59 5.91
CA VAL A 161 -2.47 -8.49 5.72
C VAL A 161 -1.34 -7.67 5.09
N THR A 162 -0.18 -7.64 5.73
CA THR A 162 0.96 -6.81 5.32
C THR A 162 2.11 -7.67 4.79
N THR A 163 3.15 -7.02 4.27
CA THR A 163 4.43 -7.65 3.92
C THR A 163 5.41 -7.72 5.09
N ALA A 164 5.05 -7.15 6.24
CA ALA A 164 5.80 -7.28 7.47
C ALA A 164 5.83 -8.74 7.94
N MET A 165 6.93 -9.13 8.58
CA MET A 165 7.15 -10.49 9.06
C MET A 165 7.11 -10.59 10.58
N ASP A 166 7.16 -9.45 11.26
CA ASP A 166 7.18 -9.33 12.71
C ASP A 166 6.49 -8.06 13.16
N ARG A 167 6.31 -7.95 14.48
CA ARG A 167 5.66 -6.79 15.08
C ARG A 167 6.39 -5.48 14.76
N GLU A 168 7.71 -5.44 14.87
CA GLU A 168 8.49 -4.21 14.67
C GLU A 168 8.26 -3.63 13.27
N THR A 169 8.44 -4.46 12.25
CA THR A 169 8.18 -4.07 10.86
C THR A 169 6.70 -3.78 10.61
N GLY A 170 5.80 -4.45 11.32
CA GLY A 170 4.36 -4.16 11.30
C GLY A 170 3.99 -2.81 11.89
N GLU A 171 4.63 -2.36 12.96
CA GLU A 171 4.38 -1.02 13.51
C GLU A 171 4.80 0.08 12.52
N ARG A 172 5.86 -0.15 11.73
CA ARG A 172 6.24 0.79 10.65
C ARG A 172 5.16 0.90 9.59
N VAL A 173 4.58 -0.23 9.17
CA VAL A 173 3.44 -0.24 8.25
C VAL A 173 2.24 0.46 8.88
N ARG A 174 1.96 0.21 10.16
CA ARG A 174 0.88 0.89 10.91
C ARG A 174 1.06 2.40 10.87
N ASP A 175 2.26 2.90 11.14
CA ASP A 175 2.53 4.34 11.19
C ASP A 175 2.33 4.99 9.82
N ALA A 176 2.86 4.37 8.75
CA ALA A 176 2.64 4.83 7.37
C ALA A 176 1.15 4.78 6.96
N LEU A 177 0.40 3.76 7.39
CA LEU A 177 -1.04 3.70 7.14
C LEU A 177 -1.82 4.80 7.86
N ASN A 178 -1.46 5.10 9.12
CA ASN A 178 -2.11 6.16 9.89
C ASN A 178 -1.77 7.56 9.36
N GLU A 179 -0.54 7.77 8.86
CA GLU A 179 -0.14 8.98 8.14
C GLU A 179 -1.01 9.18 6.90
N ALA A 180 -1.11 8.18 6.02
CA ALA A 180 -1.95 8.24 4.82
C ALA A 180 -3.45 8.47 5.13
N LEU A 181 -3.97 7.87 6.20
CA LEU A 181 -5.35 8.10 6.65
C LEU A 181 -5.57 9.53 7.18
N THR A 182 -4.56 10.12 7.81
CA THR A 182 -4.59 11.49 8.31
C THR A 182 -4.56 12.48 7.15
N GLU A 183 -3.68 12.26 6.18
CA GLU A 183 -3.61 13.05 4.94
C GLU A 183 -4.93 13.01 4.16
N ALA A 184 -5.61 11.86 4.15
CA ALA A 184 -6.92 11.69 3.53
C ALA A 184 -8.10 12.23 4.37
N GLY A 185 -7.86 12.73 5.58
CA GLY A 185 -8.89 13.38 6.42
C GLY A 185 -9.72 12.44 7.30
N PHE A 186 -9.30 11.19 7.52
CA PHE A 186 -10.10 10.16 8.22
C PHE A 186 -9.66 9.87 9.66
N GLN A 187 -8.85 10.72 10.31
CA GLN A 187 -8.24 10.37 11.60
C GLN A 187 -9.25 10.01 12.70
N ALA A 188 -9.00 8.90 13.41
CA ALA A 188 -9.70 8.53 14.64
C ALA A 188 -8.85 8.85 15.88
N GLU A 189 -9.42 9.54 16.88
CA GLU A 189 -8.87 9.61 18.25
C GLU A 189 -8.77 8.21 18.89
#